data_AF-A0A7J4XN34-F1
#
_entry.id   AF-A0A7J4XN34-F1
#
_cell.length_a   1.000
_cell.length_b   1.000
_cell.length_c   1.000
_cell.angle_alpha   90.00
_cell.angle_beta   90.00
_cell.angle_gamma   90.00
#
_symmetry.space_group_name_H-M   'P 1'
#
loop_
_entity.id
_entity.type
_entity.pdbx_description
1 polymer ?
#
loop_
_entity_poly.entity_id
_entity_poly.type
_entity_poly.pdbx_seq_one_letter_code
_entity_poly.pdbx_strand_id
1 'polypeptide(L)'
;MKTRKVHFTLGESAGQLIVSIAREHLIYSLNPDKALKAIKDSLVGCPTEIALDILIGKLILITNEDKVSLNAIQYTPDMKKEFPMLDIENWAENELLKMKRIAREWDSALLHLRNAIIKNSGRFDITVKYDHLVKYFYDGDADNLIALDDDIVSNIKGIVVGIKNFMGECLKTLSVIEWLYKAYPGYIPDGYILLPVDVRGLGTRLMELMYGDSEVEQYIRRNTLNMKMLDNYLDSQREIDKTIDQGIKPVDITGGYSAGWLAPDGSYYALNGDIANMLHNQIADALVTAGIIPIGSPKDGEEVDNRKNPDVWLEQHGWVKIHGNWILYDGWNLHRLCKQNIAITQQQIDQICKYGKFCCDGILLLGYSRKPVSAARIEMTDLSMLKRYFEL
;
A
#
# COMPACT_ATOMS: atom_id res chain seq x y z
N MET A 1 73.67 -0.86 36.55
CA MET A 1 72.24 -1.28 36.64
C MET A 1 72.20 -2.78 36.89
N LYS A 2 71.66 -3.25 38.02
CA LYS A 2 71.44 -4.69 38.26
C LYS A 2 70.19 -5.12 37.49
N THR A 3 70.35 -5.98 36.48
CA THR A 3 69.25 -6.65 35.78
C THR A 3 68.51 -7.52 36.78
N ARG A 4 67.26 -7.17 37.11
CA ARG A 4 66.37 -8.05 37.90
C ARG A 4 65.81 -9.11 36.95
N LYS A 5 66.16 -10.38 37.16
CA LYS A 5 65.51 -11.50 36.48
C LYS A 5 64.15 -11.72 37.13
N VAL A 6 63.11 -11.79 36.30
CA VAL A 6 61.75 -12.15 36.71
C VAL A 6 61.47 -13.52 36.09
N HIS A 7 60.96 -14.44 36.89
CA HIS A 7 60.60 -15.80 36.46
C HIS A 7 59.08 -15.84 36.27
N PHE A 8 58.65 -16.16 35.05
CA PHE A 8 57.25 -16.38 34.71
C PHE A 8 57.01 -17.85 34.39
N THR A 9 55.84 -18.36 34.75
CA THR A 9 55.38 -19.70 34.39
C THR A 9 54.00 -19.60 33.76
N LEU A 10 53.75 -20.39 32.73
CA LEU A 10 52.45 -20.56 32.11
C LEU A 10 51.56 -21.44 32.97
N GLY A 11 50.30 -21.05 33.12
CA GLY A 11 49.27 -21.89 33.71
C GLY A 11 48.85 -23.02 32.76
N GLU A 12 48.25 -24.07 33.30
CA GLU A 12 47.80 -25.25 32.52
C GLU A 12 46.77 -24.88 31.43
N SER A 13 45.97 -23.83 31.64
CA SER A 13 44.97 -23.34 30.68
C SER A 13 45.48 -22.26 29.72
N ALA A 14 46.79 -21.95 29.69
CA ALA A 14 47.33 -20.86 28.86
C ALA A 14 47.00 -21.04 27.37
N GLY A 15 47.11 -22.27 26.85
CA GLY A 15 46.74 -22.60 25.48
C GLY A 15 45.26 -22.37 25.17
N GLN A 16 44.36 -22.81 26.08
CA GLN A 16 42.93 -22.58 25.95
C GLN A 16 42.59 -21.09 25.92
N LEU A 17 43.22 -20.30 26.77
CA LEU A 17 42.98 -18.85 26.84
C LEU A 17 43.35 -18.15 25.52
N ILE A 18 44.49 -18.50 24.92
CA ILE A 18 44.92 -17.95 23.62
C ILE A 18 43.88 -18.28 22.54
N VAL A 19 43.44 -19.55 22.49
CA VAL A 19 42.44 -20.00 21.51
C VAL A 19 41.10 -19.31 21.73
N SER A 20 40.65 -19.15 22.97
CA SER A 20 39.41 -18.43 23.29
C SER A 20 39.46 -16.98 22.84
N ILE A 21 40.55 -16.25 23.13
CA ILE A 21 40.73 -14.86 22.68
C ILE A 21 40.70 -14.76 21.15
N ALA A 22 41.40 -15.68 20.46
CA ALA A 22 41.40 -15.72 19.01
C ALA A 22 39.99 -15.97 18.44
N ARG A 23 39.26 -16.93 19.02
CA ARG A 23 37.88 -17.22 18.63
C ARG A 23 36.95 -16.05 18.90
N GLU A 24 37.11 -15.32 20.01
CA GLU A 24 36.32 -14.13 20.30
C GLU A 24 36.52 -13.03 19.24
N HIS A 25 37.76 -12.82 18.79
CA HIS A 25 38.04 -11.91 17.68
C HIS A 25 37.39 -12.36 16.38
N LEU A 26 37.35 -13.66 16.11
CA LEU A 26 36.69 -14.20 14.92
C LEU A 26 35.17 -14.04 14.97
N ILE A 27 34.52 -14.55 16.03
CA ILE A 27 33.06 -14.74 16.06
C ILE A 27 32.28 -13.55 16.62
N TYR A 28 32.88 -12.77 17.53
CA TYR A 28 32.20 -11.60 18.14
C TYR A 28 32.71 -10.28 17.57
N SER A 29 34.00 -10.17 17.28
CA SER A 29 34.56 -8.97 16.65
C SER A 29 34.53 -9.02 15.12
N LEU A 30 34.13 -10.15 14.53
CA LEU A 30 34.07 -10.39 13.08
C LEU A 30 35.39 -10.04 12.37
N ASN A 31 36.52 -10.40 12.98
CA ASN A 31 37.85 -10.01 12.52
C ASN A 31 38.81 -11.22 12.44
N PRO A 32 38.87 -11.89 11.27
CA PRO A 32 39.72 -13.06 11.06
C PRO A 32 41.22 -12.74 11.18
N ASP A 33 41.66 -11.58 10.71
CA ASP A 33 43.07 -11.16 10.77
C ASP A 33 43.55 -11.01 12.21
N LYS A 34 42.72 -10.37 13.05
CA LYS A 34 43.02 -10.20 14.48
C LYS A 34 42.97 -11.54 15.22
N ALA A 35 42.08 -12.45 14.83
CA ALA A 35 42.02 -13.81 15.37
C ALA A 35 43.32 -14.59 15.09
N LEU A 36 43.79 -14.59 13.84
CA LEU A 36 45.07 -15.23 13.48
C LEU A 36 46.27 -14.57 14.15
N LYS A 37 46.27 -13.23 14.21
CA LYS A 37 47.33 -12.47 14.86
C LYS A 37 47.44 -12.82 16.34
N ALA A 38 46.32 -12.97 17.06
CA ALA A 38 46.32 -13.36 18.46
C ALA A 38 47.08 -14.69 18.70
N ILE A 39 46.91 -15.67 17.81
CA ILE A 39 47.62 -16.96 17.89
C ILE A 39 49.11 -16.77 17.52
N LYS A 40 49.39 -16.11 16.40
CA LYS A 40 50.76 -15.98 15.87
C LYS A 40 51.67 -15.09 16.74
N ASP A 41 51.12 -14.05 17.35
CA ASP A 41 51.86 -13.18 18.27
C ASP A 41 52.14 -13.91 19.60
N SER A 42 51.25 -14.82 20.01
CA SER A 42 51.44 -15.65 21.21
C SER A 42 52.40 -16.84 20.98
N LEU A 43 52.48 -17.32 19.73
CA LEU A 43 53.31 -18.45 19.31
C LEU A 43 54.33 -17.98 18.26
N VAL A 44 55.44 -17.42 18.72
CA VAL A 44 56.48 -16.85 17.86
C VAL A 44 56.94 -17.87 16.80
N GLY A 45 56.82 -17.48 15.52
CA GLY A 45 57.19 -18.33 14.37
C GLY A 45 56.10 -19.30 13.90
N CYS A 46 54.89 -19.27 14.47
CA CYS A 46 53.78 -20.12 14.05
C CYS A 46 53.35 -19.85 12.59
N PRO A 47 53.41 -20.86 11.70
CA PRO A 47 52.87 -20.75 10.34
C PRO A 47 51.36 -20.52 10.34
N THR A 48 50.86 -19.85 9.29
CA THR A 48 49.42 -19.53 9.18
C THR A 48 48.54 -20.79 9.15
N GLU A 49 48.97 -21.87 8.49
CA GLU A 49 48.22 -23.14 8.43
C GLU A 49 48.03 -23.76 9.82
N ILE A 50 49.09 -23.78 10.63
CA ILE A 50 49.04 -24.27 12.02
C ILE A 50 48.13 -23.37 12.87
N ALA A 51 48.21 -22.05 12.69
CA ALA A 51 47.33 -21.12 13.40
C ALA A 51 45.85 -21.33 13.05
N LEU A 52 45.53 -21.65 11.79
CA LEU A 52 44.18 -22.01 11.36
C LEU A 52 43.70 -23.31 12.01
N ASP A 53 44.52 -24.36 12.00
CA ASP A 53 44.17 -25.63 12.63
C ASP A 53 43.97 -25.49 14.16
N ILE A 54 44.76 -24.64 14.82
CA ILE A 54 44.56 -24.27 16.23
C ILE A 54 43.23 -23.52 16.42
N LEU A 55 42.92 -22.56 15.54
CA LEU A 55 41.75 -21.70 15.64
C LEU A 55 40.44 -22.51 15.67
N ILE A 56 40.29 -23.49 14.76
CA ILE A 56 39.10 -24.36 14.73
C ILE A 56 39.18 -25.53 15.70
N GLY A 57 40.35 -25.77 16.31
CA GLY A 57 40.56 -26.82 17.32
C GLY A 57 40.92 -28.18 16.75
N LYS A 58 41.44 -28.26 15.52
CA LYS A 58 42.10 -29.48 14.99
C LYS A 58 43.42 -29.75 15.71
N LEU A 59 44.11 -28.67 16.10
CA LEU A 59 45.27 -28.71 16.99
C LEU A 59 44.93 -28.07 18.33
N ILE A 60 45.40 -28.67 19.41
CA ILE A 60 45.21 -28.20 20.78
C ILE A 60 46.55 -27.73 21.34
N LEU A 61 46.54 -26.59 22.04
CA LEU A 61 47.71 -26.09 22.76
C LEU A 61 47.72 -26.57 24.21
N ILE A 62 48.77 -27.31 24.59
CA ILE A 62 48.99 -27.80 25.95
C ILE A 62 50.28 -27.20 26.50
N THR A 63 50.24 -26.79 27.77
CA THR A 63 51.42 -26.33 28.51
C THR A 63 52.33 -27.52 28.82
N ASN A 64 53.60 -27.43 28.43
CA ASN A 64 54.59 -28.47 28.69
C ASN A 64 54.90 -28.59 30.20
N GLU A 65 55.53 -29.71 30.58
CA GLU A 65 55.97 -29.96 31.96
C GLU A 65 56.94 -28.87 32.49
N ASP A 66 57.67 -28.21 31.58
CA ASP A 66 58.57 -27.10 31.91
C ASP A 66 57.84 -25.82 32.35
N LYS A 67 56.51 -25.75 32.16
CA LYS A 67 55.63 -24.60 32.44
C LYS A 67 56.10 -23.29 31.83
N VAL A 68 56.89 -23.33 30.75
CA VAL A 68 57.38 -22.14 30.04
C VAL A 68 57.17 -22.21 28.54
N SER A 69 56.81 -23.38 28.01
CA SER A 69 56.50 -23.58 26.59
C SER A 69 55.13 -24.22 26.36
N LEU A 70 54.58 -24.01 25.16
CA LEU A 70 53.35 -24.62 24.67
C LEU A 70 53.68 -25.63 23.58
N ASN A 71 53.00 -26.77 23.58
CA ASN A 71 53.07 -27.75 22.51
C ASN A 71 51.71 -27.89 21.82
N ALA A 72 51.72 -28.07 20.50
CA ALA A 72 50.53 -28.31 19.71
C ALA A 72 50.38 -29.82 19.50
N ILE A 73 49.25 -30.38 19.93
CA ILE A 73 48.94 -31.79 19.72
C ILE A 73 47.70 -31.96 18.84
N GLN A 74 47.60 -33.10 18.16
CA GLN A 74 46.43 -33.43 17.36
C GLN A 74 45.21 -33.66 18.26
N TYR A 75 44.07 -33.08 17.89
CA TYR A 75 42.81 -33.35 18.55
C TYR A 75 42.40 -34.82 18.43
N THR A 76 41.93 -35.41 19.53
CA THR A 76 41.23 -36.70 19.54
C THR A 76 39.82 -36.56 20.11
N PRO A 77 38.84 -37.39 19.69
CA PRO A 77 37.45 -37.29 20.14
C PRO A 77 37.25 -37.30 21.66
N ASP A 78 38.13 -37.99 22.40
CA ASP A 78 38.07 -38.08 23.87
C ASP A 78 38.32 -36.73 24.55
N MET A 79 38.97 -35.78 23.87
CA MET A 79 39.32 -34.45 24.39
C MET A 79 38.19 -33.42 24.25
N LYS A 80 37.08 -33.77 23.59
CA LYS A 80 35.96 -32.86 23.25
C LYS A 80 35.44 -32.04 24.43
N LYS A 81 35.40 -32.65 25.63
CA LYS A 81 34.85 -32.03 26.83
C LYS A 81 35.71 -30.88 27.35
N GLU A 82 37.04 -31.02 27.27
CA GLU A 82 38.00 -30.03 27.75
C GLU A 82 38.41 -29.03 26.67
N PHE A 83 38.41 -29.48 25.40
CA PHE A 83 38.83 -28.68 24.26
C PHE A 83 37.78 -28.76 23.14
N PRO A 84 36.65 -28.04 23.27
CA PRO A 84 35.63 -28.07 22.23
C PRO A 84 36.15 -27.46 20.93
N MET A 85 35.89 -28.14 19.82
CA MET A 85 36.11 -27.60 18.48
C MET A 85 35.15 -26.44 18.20
N LEU A 86 35.59 -25.50 17.37
CA LEU A 86 34.70 -24.47 16.85
C LEU A 86 33.90 -25.08 15.70
N ASP A 87 32.59 -25.22 15.91
CA ASP A 87 31.67 -25.66 14.88
C ASP A 87 31.33 -24.49 13.95
N ILE A 88 32.17 -24.30 12.94
CA ILE A 88 32.08 -23.18 11.99
C ILE A 88 30.86 -23.29 11.08
N GLU A 89 30.39 -24.51 10.79
CA GLU A 89 29.18 -24.75 9.99
C GLU A 89 27.95 -24.30 10.78
N ASN A 90 27.79 -24.81 11.99
CA ASN A 90 26.67 -24.45 12.87
C ASN A 90 26.71 -22.96 13.23
N TRP A 91 27.88 -22.36 13.46
CA TRP A 91 27.99 -20.92 13.70
C TRP A 91 27.49 -20.11 12.49
N ALA A 92 27.94 -20.45 11.28
CA ALA A 92 27.53 -19.78 10.05
C ALA A 92 26.02 -19.95 9.81
N GLU A 93 25.48 -21.14 10.02
CA GLU A 93 24.04 -21.41 9.92
C GLU A 93 23.23 -20.51 10.87
N ASN A 94 23.62 -20.47 12.14
CA ASN A 94 22.93 -19.68 13.15
C ASN A 94 22.95 -18.18 12.85
N GLU A 95 24.08 -17.65 12.38
CA GLU A 95 24.16 -16.24 11.99
C GLU A 95 23.28 -15.95 10.77
N LEU A 96 23.26 -16.82 9.75
CA LEU A 96 22.37 -16.65 8.58
C LEU A 96 20.89 -16.73 8.96
N LEU A 97 20.50 -17.63 9.88
CA LEU A 97 19.14 -17.72 10.41
C LEU A 97 18.76 -16.48 11.22
N LYS A 98 19.68 -15.97 12.03
CA LYS A 98 19.50 -14.72 12.79
C LYS A 98 19.32 -13.52 11.84
N MET A 99 20.10 -13.43 10.77
CA MET A 99 19.92 -12.41 9.74
C MET A 99 18.51 -12.48 9.13
N LYS A 100 18.03 -13.67 8.76
CA LYS A 100 16.67 -13.83 8.21
C LYS A 100 15.60 -13.36 9.20
N ARG A 101 15.73 -13.73 10.48
CA ARG A 101 14.76 -13.33 11.51
C ARG A 101 14.71 -11.81 11.68
N ILE A 102 15.85 -11.17 11.91
CA ILE A 102 15.94 -9.71 12.10
C ILE A 102 15.49 -8.98 10.83
N ALA A 103 15.79 -9.53 9.65
CA ALA A 103 15.34 -8.93 8.40
C ALA A 103 13.80 -8.84 8.31
N ARG A 104 13.08 -9.86 8.79
CA ARG A 104 11.60 -9.85 8.79
C ARG A 104 11.02 -8.82 9.75
N GLU A 105 11.68 -8.58 10.88
CA GLU A 105 11.27 -7.53 11.82
C GLU A 105 11.41 -6.14 11.18
N TRP A 106 12.54 -5.88 10.51
CA TRP A 106 12.73 -4.66 9.74
C TRP A 106 11.76 -4.53 8.56
N ASP A 107 11.39 -5.64 7.94
CA ASP A 107 10.44 -5.64 6.84
C ASP A 107 9.05 -5.20 7.29
N SER A 108 8.62 -5.69 8.46
CA SER A 108 7.39 -5.24 9.12
C SER A 108 7.44 -3.74 9.41
N ALA A 109 8.58 -3.24 9.94
CA ALA A 109 8.75 -1.82 10.22
C ALA A 109 8.68 -0.97 8.94
N LEU A 110 9.31 -1.42 7.85
CA LEU A 110 9.26 -0.76 6.55
C LEU A 110 7.84 -0.76 5.98
N LEU A 111 7.09 -1.84 6.12
CA LEU A 111 5.69 -1.91 5.71
C LEU A 111 4.81 -0.92 6.49
N HIS A 112 5.03 -0.79 7.80
CA HIS A 112 4.34 0.22 8.60
C HIS A 112 4.64 1.65 8.11
N LEU A 113 5.89 1.93 7.74
CA LEU A 113 6.27 3.21 7.15
C LEU A 113 5.56 3.44 5.81
N ARG A 114 5.53 2.44 4.90
CA ARG A 114 4.77 2.53 3.64
C ARG A 114 3.30 2.89 3.88
N ASN A 115 2.66 2.20 4.83
CA ASN A 115 1.27 2.46 5.20
C ASN A 115 1.07 3.87 5.78
N ALA A 116 2.02 4.36 6.58
CA ALA A 116 1.99 5.72 7.10
C ALA A 116 2.10 6.77 5.98
N ILE A 117 2.96 6.54 4.98
CA ILE A 117 3.09 7.40 3.80
C ILE A 117 1.78 7.42 3.02
N ILE A 118 1.18 6.25 2.76
CA ILE A 118 -0.11 6.14 2.05
C ILE A 118 -1.22 6.88 2.80
N LYS A 119 -1.31 6.69 4.13
CA LYS A 119 -2.32 7.32 4.97
C LYS A 119 -2.22 8.84 4.96
N ASN A 120 -1.01 9.39 4.89
CA ASN A 120 -0.77 10.82 4.84
C ASN A 120 -0.61 11.35 3.40
N SER A 121 -1.10 10.60 2.40
CA SER A 121 -1.11 11.02 1.00
C SER A 121 0.28 11.44 0.47
N GLY A 122 1.33 10.77 0.92
CA GLY A 122 2.70 11.01 0.49
C GLY A 122 3.37 12.23 1.13
N ARG A 123 2.76 12.86 2.14
CA ARG A 123 3.29 14.09 2.77
C ARG A 123 3.30 13.97 4.28
N PHE A 124 4.31 14.54 4.91
CA PHE A 124 4.36 14.72 6.36
C PHE A 124 4.58 16.19 6.65
N ASP A 125 3.69 16.79 7.42
CA ASP A 125 3.83 18.16 7.89
C ASP A 125 4.56 18.13 9.23
N ILE A 126 5.74 18.76 9.28
CA ILE A 126 6.60 18.79 10.46
C ILE A 126 6.84 20.22 10.92
N THR A 127 6.91 20.42 12.24
CA THR A 127 7.23 21.73 12.82
C THR A 127 8.67 21.74 13.31
N VAL A 128 9.45 22.73 12.86
CA VAL A 128 10.88 22.85 13.21
C VAL A 128 11.17 24.19 13.88
N LYS A 129 12.20 24.23 14.74
CA LYS A 129 12.70 25.49 15.30
C LYS A 129 13.46 26.28 14.24
N TYR A 130 13.24 27.59 14.18
CA TYR A 130 13.82 28.43 13.12
C TYR A 130 15.35 28.42 13.13
N ASP A 131 16.00 28.38 14.30
CA ASP A 131 17.45 28.38 14.42
C ASP A 131 18.08 27.06 13.98
N HIS A 132 17.38 25.93 14.19
CA HIS A 132 17.78 24.63 13.67
C HIS A 132 17.66 24.58 12.14
N LEU A 133 16.58 25.16 11.58
CA LEU A 133 16.39 25.28 10.14
C LEU A 133 17.48 26.13 9.48
N VAL A 134 17.83 27.27 10.09
CA VAL A 134 18.91 28.14 9.59
C VAL A 134 20.27 27.42 9.63
N LYS A 135 20.59 26.71 10.71
CA LYS A 135 21.82 25.91 10.81
C LYS A 135 21.87 24.80 9.79
N TYR A 136 20.78 24.08 9.57
CA TYR A 136 20.71 23.06 8.51
C TYR A 136 21.05 23.62 7.13
N PHE A 137 20.51 24.78 6.76
CA PHE A 137 20.84 25.40 5.47
C PHE A 137 22.27 25.95 5.40
N TYR A 138 22.90 26.24 6.54
CA TYR A 138 24.28 26.71 6.61
C TYR A 138 25.29 25.57 6.59
N ASP A 139 25.11 24.56 7.46
CA ASP A 139 26.05 23.46 7.68
C ASP A 139 25.72 22.20 6.84
N GLY A 140 24.51 22.11 6.30
CA GLY A 140 24.00 20.91 5.61
C GLY A 140 23.63 19.76 6.55
N ASP A 141 23.77 19.94 7.87
CA ASP A 141 23.55 18.90 8.87
C ASP A 141 22.07 18.80 9.28
N ALA A 142 21.41 17.73 8.86
CA ALA A 142 20.02 17.44 9.19
C ALA A 142 19.82 16.83 10.57
N ASP A 143 20.89 16.39 11.27
CA ASP A 143 20.75 15.66 12.53
C ASP A 143 20.10 16.51 13.65
N ASN A 144 20.23 17.84 13.55
CA ASN A 144 19.63 18.79 14.48
C ASN A 144 18.38 19.49 13.92
N LEU A 145 18.00 19.28 12.66
CA LEU A 145 16.91 20.03 12.01
C LEU A 145 15.56 19.81 12.70
N ILE A 146 15.34 18.62 13.23
CA ILE A 146 14.06 18.19 13.80
C ILE A 146 14.33 17.73 15.22
N ALA A 147 13.59 18.29 16.18
CA ALA A 147 13.68 17.84 17.56
C ALA A 147 13.28 16.36 17.66
N LEU A 148 14.00 15.58 18.46
CA LEU A 148 13.76 14.13 18.66
C LEU A 148 12.35 13.79 19.19
N ASP A 149 11.61 14.80 19.66
CA ASP A 149 10.25 14.66 20.19
C ASP A 149 9.17 14.58 19.08
N ASP A 150 9.52 14.68 17.79
CA ASP A 150 8.62 14.35 16.69
C ASP A 150 8.66 12.85 16.39
N ASP A 151 7.61 12.15 16.82
CA ASP A 151 7.47 10.69 16.68
C ASP A 151 7.60 10.22 15.23
N ILE A 152 7.15 10.99 14.23
CA ILE A 152 7.12 10.55 12.83
C ILE A 152 8.54 10.54 12.27
N VAL A 153 9.27 11.64 12.46
CA VAL A 153 10.63 11.78 11.93
C VAL A 153 11.58 10.84 12.62
N SER A 154 11.48 10.71 13.95
CA SER A 154 12.28 9.76 14.73
C SER A 154 12.04 8.32 14.28
N ASN A 155 10.79 7.96 13.98
CA ASN A 155 10.46 6.63 13.44
C ASN A 155 11.05 6.40 12.03
N ILE A 156 10.91 7.37 11.13
CA ILE A 156 11.49 7.27 9.77
C ILE A 156 13.01 7.11 9.85
N LYS A 157 13.68 7.98 10.63
CA LYS A 157 15.13 7.92 10.84
C LYS A 157 15.54 6.57 11.43
N GLY A 158 14.84 6.11 12.45
CA GLY A 158 15.09 4.83 13.11
C GLY A 158 15.03 3.65 12.15
N ILE A 159 14.03 3.62 11.27
CA ILE A 159 13.87 2.57 10.26
C ILE A 159 14.99 2.63 9.22
N VAL A 160 15.24 3.81 8.63
CA VAL A 160 16.23 3.95 7.54
C VAL A 160 17.65 3.67 8.04
N VAL A 161 18.04 4.29 9.16
CA VAL A 161 19.36 4.11 9.75
C VAL A 161 19.51 2.69 10.34
N GLY A 162 18.45 2.17 10.96
CA GLY A 162 18.42 0.81 11.49
C GLY A 162 18.66 -0.25 10.41
N ILE A 163 17.93 -0.17 9.29
CA ILE A 163 18.13 -1.07 8.14
C ILE A 163 19.54 -0.92 7.58
N LYS A 164 20.03 0.32 7.38
CA LYS A 164 21.38 0.57 6.86
C LYS A 164 22.46 -0.08 7.73
N ASN A 165 22.38 0.11 9.06
CA ASN A 165 23.34 -0.46 10.01
C ASN A 165 23.23 -1.99 10.04
N PHE A 166 22.01 -2.52 10.04
CA PHE A 166 21.77 -3.96 10.00
C PHE A 166 22.38 -4.61 8.74
N MET A 167 22.15 -4.03 7.56
CA MET A 167 22.79 -4.52 6.32
C MET A 167 24.31 -4.49 6.40
N GLY A 168 24.88 -3.43 6.99
CA GLY A 168 26.32 -3.32 7.23
C GLY A 168 26.86 -4.46 8.09
N GLU A 169 26.16 -4.80 9.18
CA GLU A 169 26.53 -5.94 10.03
C GLU A 169 26.37 -7.28 9.31
N CYS A 170 25.30 -7.47 8.53
CA CYS A 170 25.14 -8.69 7.72
C CYS A 170 26.31 -8.89 6.73
N LEU A 171 26.75 -7.82 6.06
CA LEU A 171 27.87 -7.89 5.11
C LEU A 171 29.18 -8.22 5.82
N LYS A 172 29.43 -7.65 7.01
CA LYS A 172 30.61 -7.99 7.82
C LYS A 172 30.60 -9.48 8.20
N THR A 173 29.48 -9.98 8.73
CA THR A 173 29.37 -11.40 9.10
C THR A 173 29.52 -12.31 7.87
N LEU A 174 28.91 -11.95 6.74
CA LEU A 174 29.04 -12.72 5.50
C LEU A 174 30.49 -12.77 5.01
N SER A 175 31.25 -11.68 5.15
CA SER A 175 32.68 -11.64 4.81
C SER A 175 33.52 -12.62 5.66
N VAL A 176 33.14 -12.81 6.94
CA VAL A 176 33.77 -13.81 7.82
C VAL A 176 33.39 -15.22 7.39
N ILE A 177 32.13 -15.47 7.03
CA ILE A 177 31.68 -16.77 6.51
C ILE A 177 32.41 -17.10 5.21
N GLU A 178 32.56 -16.15 4.29
CA GLU A 178 33.31 -16.32 3.05
C GLU A 178 34.79 -16.60 3.31
N TRP A 179 35.38 -15.93 4.30
CA TRP A 179 36.75 -16.20 4.73
C TRP A 179 36.89 -17.63 5.28
N LEU A 180 35.96 -18.08 6.13
CA LEU A 180 35.93 -19.44 6.67
C LEU A 180 35.75 -20.49 5.56
N TYR A 181 34.88 -20.21 4.58
CA TYR A 181 34.67 -21.07 3.41
C TYR A 181 35.97 -21.25 2.60
N LYS A 182 36.74 -20.18 2.40
CA LYS A 182 38.04 -20.23 1.70
C LYS A 182 39.13 -20.91 2.54
N ALA A 183 39.18 -20.62 3.84
CA ALA A 183 40.19 -21.16 4.75
C ALA A 183 39.99 -22.65 5.05
N TYR A 184 38.74 -23.13 5.01
CA TYR A 184 38.38 -24.51 5.32
C TYR A 184 37.48 -25.11 4.23
N PRO A 185 38.04 -25.47 3.06
CA PRO A 185 37.27 -26.06 1.97
C PRO A 185 36.52 -27.32 2.41
N GLY A 186 35.23 -27.40 2.07
CA GLY A 186 34.36 -28.54 2.40
C GLY A 186 33.70 -28.53 3.78
N TYR A 187 34.00 -27.54 4.64
CA TYR A 187 33.37 -27.40 5.96
C TYR A 187 32.14 -26.49 5.95
N ILE A 188 32.08 -25.52 5.03
CA ILE A 188 30.95 -24.59 4.90
C ILE A 188 30.21 -24.91 3.59
N PRO A 189 28.89 -25.13 3.61
CA PRO A 189 28.11 -25.35 2.39
C PRO A 189 28.16 -24.15 1.43
N ASP A 190 28.16 -24.41 0.12
CA ASP A 190 28.22 -23.38 -0.93
C ASP A 190 27.10 -22.33 -0.85
N GLY A 191 25.95 -22.68 -0.27
CA GLY A 191 24.84 -21.75 -0.10
C GLY A 191 25.05 -20.67 0.97
N TYR A 192 26.02 -20.86 1.88
CA TYR A 192 26.19 -20.00 3.06
C TYR A 192 26.92 -18.69 2.76
N ILE A 193 27.63 -18.62 1.63
CA ILE A 193 28.34 -17.42 1.18
C ILE A 193 27.42 -16.39 0.49
N LEU A 194 26.12 -16.67 0.39
CA LEU A 194 25.15 -15.78 -0.22
C LEU A 194 24.33 -15.05 0.84
N LEU A 195 24.14 -13.75 0.63
CA LEU A 195 23.27 -12.96 1.49
C LEU A 195 21.82 -13.51 1.41
N PRO A 196 21.15 -13.75 2.56
CA PRO A 196 19.78 -14.25 2.57
C PRO A 196 18.83 -13.38 1.74
N VAL A 197 17.86 -14.02 1.08
CA VAL A 197 16.87 -13.33 0.23
C VAL A 197 16.11 -12.27 1.01
N ASP A 198 15.73 -12.56 2.27
CA ASP A 198 15.03 -11.63 3.16
C ASP A 198 15.83 -10.32 3.34
N VAL A 199 17.16 -10.42 3.56
CA VAL A 199 18.06 -9.27 3.75
C VAL A 199 18.24 -8.50 2.43
N ARG A 200 18.43 -9.20 1.30
CA ARG A 200 18.53 -8.55 -0.02
C ARG A 200 17.26 -7.76 -0.35
N GLY A 201 16.10 -8.35 -0.06
CA GLY A 201 14.80 -7.73 -0.30
C GLY A 201 14.60 -6.44 0.48
N LEU A 202 15.13 -6.34 1.71
CA LEU A 202 15.08 -5.10 2.49
C LEU A 202 15.79 -3.94 1.78
N GLY A 203 17.00 -4.20 1.27
CA GLY A 203 17.76 -3.19 0.54
C GLY A 203 17.00 -2.67 -0.68
N THR A 204 16.42 -3.59 -1.46
CA THR A 204 15.60 -3.24 -2.62
C THR A 204 14.39 -2.40 -2.23
N ARG A 205 13.59 -2.84 -1.25
CA ARG A 205 12.38 -2.11 -0.82
C ARG A 205 12.68 -0.75 -0.21
N LEU A 206 13.78 -0.63 0.54
CA LEU A 206 14.22 0.67 1.05
C LEU A 206 14.61 1.61 -0.10
N MET A 207 15.34 1.11 -1.11
CA MET A 207 15.67 1.90 -2.31
C MET A 207 14.43 2.32 -3.09
N GLU A 208 13.47 1.41 -3.30
CA GLU A 208 12.19 1.72 -3.94
C GLU A 208 11.49 2.86 -3.21
N LEU A 209 11.42 2.80 -1.87
CA LEU A 209 10.82 3.85 -1.07
C LEU A 209 11.56 5.20 -1.19
N MET A 210 12.89 5.18 -1.29
CA MET A 210 13.71 6.40 -1.43
C MET A 210 13.57 7.06 -2.81
N TYR A 211 13.40 6.28 -3.87
CA TYR A 211 13.37 6.79 -5.25
C TYR A 211 11.97 6.92 -5.85
N GLY A 212 10.94 6.48 -5.13
CA GLY A 212 9.55 6.52 -5.55
C GLY A 212 8.98 5.12 -5.71
N ASP A 213 8.25 4.67 -4.69
CA ASP A 213 7.58 3.38 -4.66
C ASP A 213 6.28 3.45 -5.47
N SER A 214 6.26 2.77 -6.61
CA SER A 214 5.16 2.82 -7.57
C SER A 214 3.84 2.29 -7.01
N GLU A 215 3.91 1.30 -6.12
CA GLU A 215 2.74 0.73 -5.47
C GLU A 215 2.16 1.75 -4.46
N VAL A 216 3.01 2.37 -3.64
CA VAL A 216 2.61 3.45 -2.72
C VAL A 216 1.94 4.60 -3.49
N GLU A 217 2.55 5.05 -4.59
CA GLU A 217 2.00 6.10 -5.45
C GLU A 217 0.65 5.72 -6.05
N GLN A 218 0.47 4.47 -6.48
CA GLN A 218 -0.80 3.97 -7.00
C GLN A 218 -1.89 4.01 -5.93
N TYR A 219 -1.59 3.60 -4.70
CA TYR A 219 -2.53 3.67 -3.58
C TYR A 219 -2.91 5.12 -3.25
N ILE A 220 -1.94 6.04 -3.21
CA ILE A 220 -2.20 7.46 -2.96
C ILE A 220 -3.13 8.04 -4.03
N ARG A 221 -2.87 7.75 -5.31
CA ARG A 221 -3.73 8.19 -6.43
C ARG A 221 -5.14 7.65 -6.31
N ARG A 222 -5.29 6.36 -6.00
CA ARG A 222 -6.61 5.73 -5.82
C ARG A 222 -7.38 6.37 -4.67
N ASN A 223 -6.73 6.58 -3.53
CA ASN A 223 -7.35 7.22 -2.36
C ASN A 223 -7.78 8.66 -2.70
N THR A 224 -6.95 9.41 -3.42
CA THR A 224 -7.27 10.77 -3.87
C THR A 224 -8.49 10.80 -4.79
N LEU A 225 -8.59 9.86 -5.74
CA LEU A 225 -9.74 9.76 -6.65
C LEU A 225 -11.03 9.41 -5.88
N ASN A 226 -10.95 8.46 -4.96
CA ASN A 226 -12.10 8.08 -4.13
C ASN A 226 -12.57 9.26 -3.26
N MET A 227 -11.64 10.02 -2.69
CA MET A 227 -11.96 11.20 -1.88
C MET A 227 -12.63 12.28 -2.72
N LYS A 228 -12.14 12.56 -3.94
CA LYS A 228 -12.82 13.46 -4.88
C LYS A 228 -14.22 13.00 -5.26
N MET A 229 -14.41 11.71 -5.50
CA MET A 229 -15.75 11.16 -5.79
C MET A 229 -16.70 11.35 -4.60
N LEU A 230 -16.20 11.13 -3.37
CA LEU A 230 -16.98 11.37 -2.16
C LEU A 230 -17.32 12.85 -1.96
N ASP A 231 -16.35 13.75 -2.13
CA ASP A 231 -16.56 15.19 -2.04
C ASP A 231 -17.61 15.67 -3.05
N ASN A 232 -17.50 15.23 -4.31
CA ASN A 232 -18.47 15.53 -5.36
C ASN A 232 -19.88 15.02 -5.01
N TYR A 233 -19.97 13.81 -4.44
CA TYR A 233 -21.24 13.25 -3.99
C TYR A 233 -21.87 14.09 -2.86
N LEU A 234 -21.07 14.47 -1.86
CA LEU A 234 -21.52 15.25 -0.71
C LEU A 234 -21.95 16.67 -1.10
N ASP A 235 -21.18 17.32 -1.96
CA ASP A 235 -21.52 18.66 -2.46
C ASP A 235 -22.78 18.63 -3.33
N SER A 236 -22.91 17.61 -4.19
CA SER A 236 -24.14 17.38 -4.97
C SER A 236 -25.33 17.12 -4.04
N GLN A 237 -25.17 16.32 -2.99
CA GLN A 237 -26.25 16.02 -2.05
C GLN A 237 -26.73 17.28 -1.32
N ARG A 238 -25.81 18.16 -0.90
CA ARG A 238 -26.18 19.44 -0.25
C ARG A 238 -27.00 20.34 -1.17
N GLU A 239 -26.65 20.44 -2.44
CA GLU A 239 -27.40 21.25 -3.40
C GLU A 239 -28.77 20.61 -3.74
N ILE A 240 -28.84 19.29 -3.80
CA ILE A 240 -30.09 18.56 -3.96
C ILE A 240 -31.02 18.82 -2.78
N ASP A 241 -30.55 18.62 -1.55
CA ASP A 241 -31.34 18.82 -0.33
C ASP A 241 -31.90 20.25 -0.29
N LYS A 242 -31.05 21.24 -0.58
CA LYS A 242 -31.47 22.66 -0.66
C LYS A 242 -32.55 22.92 -1.70
N THR A 243 -32.51 22.22 -2.84
CA THR A 243 -33.52 22.34 -3.89
C THR A 243 -34.84 21.69 -3.46
N ILE A 244 -34.77 20.50 -2.85
CA ILE A 244 -35.94 19.76 -2.37
C ILE A 244 -36.62 20.49 -1.20
N ASP A 245 -35.85 21.03 -0.26
CA ASP A 245 -36.36 21.79 0.89
C ASP A 245 -37.16 23.05 0.48
N GLN A 246 -36.81 23.65 -0.67
CA GLN A 246 -37.55 24.79 -1.23
C GLN A 246 -38.82 24.37 -1.99
N GLY A 247 -39.08 23.07 -2.09
CA GLY A 247 -40.13 22.45 -2.89
C GLY A 247 -39.71 22.31 -4.34
N ILE A 248 -39.81 21.09 -4.86
CA ILE A 248 -39.46 20.82 -6.27
C ILE A 248 -40.43 21.53 -7.21
N LYS A 249 -39.89 22.17 -8.25
CA LYS A 249 -40.64 22.95 -9.23
C LYS A 249 -40.23 22.57 -10.64
N PRO A 250 -41.10 22.80 -11.65
CA PRO A 250 -40.71 22.67 -13.04
C PRO A 250 -39.55 23.62 -13.37
N VAL A 251 -38.59 23.14 -14.15
CA VAL A 251 -37.42 23.88 -14.63
C VAL A 251 -37.37 23.85 -16.17
N ASP A 252 -36.61 24.77 -16.78
CA ASP A 252 -36.37 24.70 -18.23
C ASP A 252 -35.51 23.47 -18.54
N ILE A 253 -36.00 22.61 -19.45
CA ILE A 253 -35.30 21.40 -19.86
C ILE A 253 -33.92 21.72 -20.47
N THR A 254 -33.74 22.91 -21.04
CA THR A 254 -32.45 23.34 -21.61
C THR A 254 -31.41 23.78 -20.57
N GLY A 255 -31.74 23.73 -19.27
CA GLY A 255 -30.84 24.12 -18.18
C GLY A 255 -29.64 23.18 -17.96
N GLY A 256 -29.49 22.12 -18.76
CA GLY A 256 -28.34 21.21 -18.69
C GLY A 256 -28.32 20.31 -17.45
N TYR A 257 -29.49 19.98 -16.90
CA TYR A 257 -29.60 19.18 -15.69
C TYR A 257 -29.07 17.75 -15.86
N SER A 258 -28.45 17.19 -14.81
CA SER A 258 -27.89 15.83 -14.82
C SER A 258 -28.95 14.75 -15.07
N ALA A 259 -30.10 14.86 -14.41
CA ALA A 259 -31.21 13.91 -14.56
C ALA A 259 -32.56 14.55 -14.27
N GLY A 260 -33.62 14.02 -14.88
CA GLY A 260 -34.97 14.52 -14.65
C GLY A 260 -36.11 13.62 -15.12
N TRP A 261 -37.31 14.03 -14.75
CA TRP A 261 -38.59 13.45 -15.14
C TRP A 261 -39.40 14.49 -15.91
N LEU A 262 -39.83 14.12 -17.12
CA LEU A 262 -40.65 14.96 -17.99
C LEU A 262 -42.08 14.45 -18.01
N ALA A 263 -42.99 15.27 -17.48
CA ALA A 263 -44.41 14.97 -17.35
C ALA A 263 -45.14 14.98 -18.71
N PRO A 264 -46.31 14.32 -18.82
CA PRO A 264 -47.14 14.32 -20.03
C PRO A 264 -47.55 15.71 -20.53
N ASP A 265 -47.66 16.69 -19.63
CA ASP A 265 -48.01 18.09 -19.91
C ASP A 265 -46.79 18.92 -20.40
N GLY A 266 -45.61 18.31 -20.48
CA GLY A 266 -44.36 18.96 -20.86
C GLY A 266 -43.60 19.62 -19.69
N SER A 267 -44.10 19.57 -18.45
CA SER A 267 -43.38 20.06 -17.27
C SER A 267 -42.17 19.18 -16.96
N TYR A 268 -40.98 19.78 -16.79
CA TYR A 268 -39.74 19.04 -16.52
C TYR A 268 -39.24 19.29 -15.10
N TYR A 269 -38.99 18.22 -14.35
CA TYR A 269 -38.48 18.27 -12.98
C TYR A 269 -37.11 17.61 -12.94
N ALA A 270 -36.09 18.32 -12.49
CA ALA A 270 -34.71 17.86 -12.64
C ALA A 270 -33.80 18.32 -11.50
N LEU A 271 -32.74 17.55 -11.29
CA LEU A 271 -31.71 17.80 -10.30
C LEU A 271 -30.32 17.62 -10.92
N ASN A 272 -29.34 18.29 -10.32
CA ASN A 272 -27.92 18.12 -10.64
C ASN A 272 -27.24 17.25 -9.59
N GLY A 273 -26.39 16.35 -10.04
CA GLY A 273 -25.59 15.49 -9.17
C GLY A 273 -25.02 14.29 -9.90
N ASP A 274 -24.42 13.37 -9.14
CA ASP A 274 -23.86 12.13 -9.67
C ASP A 274 -24.95 11.03 -9.75
N ILE A 275 -24.70 9.99 -10.55
CA ILE A 275 -25.50 8.75 -10.58
C ILE A 275 -25.65 8.18 -9.16
N ALA A 276 -24.59 8.26 -8.35
CA ALA A 276 -24.59 7.80 -6.96
C ALA A 276 -25.61 8.54 -6.08
N ASN A 277 -26.01 9.77 -6.44
CA ASN A 277 -27.08 10.50 -5.75
C ASN A 277 -28.47 9.96 -6.09
N MET A 278 -28.65 8.97 -6.97
CA MET A 278 -29.96 8.36 -7.24
C MET A 278 -31.04 9.40 -7.64
N LEU A 279 -30.66 10.37 -8.48
CA LEU A 279 -31.43 11.58 -8.77
C LEU A 279 -32.90 11.33 -9.14
N HIS A 280 -33.19 10.30 -9.96
CA HIS A 280 -34.58 10.01 -10.36
C HIS A 280 -35.48 9.61 -9.17
N ASN A 281 -34.92 8.91 -8.18
CA ASN A 281 -35.66 8.52 -6.99
C ASN A 281 -35.91 9.73 -6.10
N GLN A 282 -34.87 10.56 -5.88
CA GLN A 282 -35.02 11.80 -5.10
C GLN A 282 -36.04 12.76 -5.73
N ILE A 283 -36.07 12.88 -7.06
CA ILE A 283 -37.09 13.66 -7.78
C ILE A 283 -38.47 13.03 -7.56
N ALA A 284 -38.62 11.72 -7.70
CA ALA A 284 -39.89 11.04 -7.52
C ALA A 284 -40.45 11.21 -6.10
N ASP A 285 -39.61 11.07 -5.07
CA ASP A 285 -39.98 11.32 -3.67
C ASP A 285 -40.37 12.79 -3.43
N ALA A 286 -39.66 13.72 -4.04
CA ALA A 286 -40.00 15.14 -3.97
C ALA A 286 -41.34 15.45 -4.67
N LEU A 287 -41.66 14.77 -5.77
CA LEU A 287 -42.95 14.89 -6.47
C LEU A 287 -44.11 14.33 -5.64
N VAL A 288 -43.90 13.26 -4.86
CA VAL A 288 -44.87 12.78 -3.87
C VAL A 288 -45.10 13.84 -2.80
N THR A 289 -44.03 14.41 -2.25
CA THR A 289 -44.08 15.45 -1.21
C THR A 289 -44.80 16.71 -1.69
N ALA A 290 -44.60 17.08 -2.96
CA ALA A 290 -45.29 18.20 -3.61
C ALA A 290 -46.77 17.91 -3.94
N GLY A 291 -47.26 16.68 -3.71
CA GLY A 291 -48.63 16.27 -4.03
C GLY A 291 -48.90 16.09 -5.53
N ILE A 292 -47.85 16.01 -6.36
CA ILE A 292 -47.95 15.79 -7.80
C ILE A 292 -48.21 14.32 -8.11
N ILE A 293 -47.52 13.42 -7.39
CA ILE A 293 -47.84 12.00 -7.39
C ILE A 293 -48.95 11.78 -6.35
N PRO A 294 -50.12 11.27 -6.74
CA PRO A 294 -51.25 11.11 -5.84
C PRO A 294 -50.95 10.03 -4.79
N ILE A 295 -51.24 10.34 -3.53
CA ILE A 295 -51.19 9.39 -2.41
C ILE A 295 -52.63 8.97 -2.11
N GLY A 296 -52.96 7.70 -2.33
CA GLY A 296 -54.26 7.14 -1.97
C GLY A 296 -55.43 7.70 -2.77
N SER A 297 -55.74 7.09 -3.92
CA SER A 297 -57.09 7.15 -4.50
C SER A 297 -57.33 5.93 -5.39
N PRO A 298 -58.11 4.94 -4.94
CA PRO A 298 -58.61 3.87 -5.79
C PRO A 298 -59.81 4.38 -6.59
N LYS A 299 -59.89 4.03 -7.88
CA LYS A 299 -61.19 3.86 -8.55
C LYS A 299 -61.81 2.48 -8.25
N ASP A 300 -61.02 1.51 -7.74
CA ASP A 300 -61.39 0.09 -7.70
C ASP A 300 -61.16 -0.63 -6.34
N GLY A 301 -61.09 0.08 -5.22
CA GLY A 301 -61.20 -0.54 -3.88
C GLY A 301 -59.92 -1.05 -3.20
N GLU A 302 -58.72 -0.91 -3.77
CA GLU A 302 -57.45 -1.13 -3.06
C GLU A 302 -56.64 0.18 -2.93
N GLU A 303 -56.29 0.57 -1.71
CA GLU A 303 -55.40 1.71 -1.45
C GLU A 303 -53.99 1.41 -1.97
N VAL A 304 -53.65 1.96 -3.15
CA VAL A 304 -52.28 1.91 -3.64
C VAL A 304 -51.48 3.03 -2.98
N ASP A 305 -50.60 2.65 -2.05
CA ASP A 305 -49.64 3.56 -1.45
C ASP A 305 -48.45 3.81 -2.38
N ASN A 306 -48.58 4.84 -3.22
CA ASN A 306 -47.54 5.24 -4.19
C ASN A 306 -46.25 5.78 -3.52
N ARG A 307 -46.20 5.93 -2.19
CA ARG A 307 -44.96 6.25 -1.46
C ARG A 307 -43.94 5.13 -1.50
N LYS A 308 -44.36 3.88 -1.79
CA LYS A 308 -43.47 2.72 -1.77
C LYS A 308 -42.55 2.65 -2.99
N ASN A 309 -43.02 3.07 -4.17
CA ASN A 309 -42.26 3.06 -5.42
C ASN A 309 -42.76 4.18 -6.36
N PRO A 310 -42.42 5.45 -6.06
CA PRO A 310 -42.94 6.59 -6.82
C PRO A 310 -42.33 6.68 -8.23
N ASP A 311 -41.12 6.17 -8.45
CA ASP A 311 -40.49 6.07 -9.76
C ASP A 311 -41.26 5.11 -10.70
N VAL A 312 -41.67 3.94 -10.20
CA VAL A 312 -42.50 2.98 -10.94
C VAL A 312 -43.86 3.60 -11.29
N TRP A 313 -44.41 4.43 -10.40
CA TRP A 313 -45.64 5.16 -10.70
C TRP A 313 -45.44 6.10 -11.90
N LEU A 314 -44.35 6.88 -11.94
CA LEU A 314 -44.04 7.78 -13.05
C LEU A 314 -43.91 7.02 -14.38
N GLU A 315 -43.19 5.91 -14.39
CA GLU A 315 -43.02 5.03 -15.57
C GLU A 315 -44.36 4.49 -16.08
N GLN A 316 -45.27 4.13 -15.16
CA GLN A 316 -46.59 3.61 -15.49
C GLN A 316 -47.63 4.67 -15.90
N HIS A 317 -47.34 5.95 -15.66
CA HIS A 317 -48.25 7.06 -15.94
C HIS A 317 -47.73 7.97 -17.06
N GLY A 318 -46.86 7.43 -17.92
CA GLY A 318 -46.43 8.10 -19.15
C GLY A 318 -45.46 9.26 -18.94
N TRP A 319 -44.70 9.26 -17.84
CA TRP A 319 -43.59 10.19 -17.68
C TRP A 319 -42.35 9.67 -18.42
N VAL A 320 -41.52 10.59 -18.91
CA VAL A 320 -40.28 10.28 -19.60
C VAL A 320 -39.11 10.48 -18.62
N LYS A 321 -38.24 9.48 -18.54
CA LYS A 321 -37.03 9.51 -17.70
C LYS A 321 -35.84 9.97 -18.53
N ILE A 322 -35.16 11.02 -18.08
CA ILE A 322 -34.03 11.63 -18.78
C ILE A 322 -32.79 11.57 -17.90
N HIS A 323 -31.66 11.12 -18.45
CA HIS A 323 -30.37 11.08 -17.76
C HIS A 323 -29.22 11.35 -18.74
N GLY A 324 -28.62 12.53 -18.67
CA GLY A 324 -27.76 13.02 -19.75
C GLY A 324 -28.47 12.90 -21.11
N ASN A 325 -27.80 12.38 -22.13
CA ASN A 325 -28.40 12.17 -23.45
C ASN A 325 -29.28 10.91 -23.58
N TRP A 326 -29.54 10.19 -22.48
CA TRP A 326 -30.35 8.97 -22.49
C TRP A 326 -31.82 9.25 -22.13
N ILE A 327 -32.72 8.83 -23.01
CA ILE A 327 -34.16 9.00 -22.89
C ILE A 327 -34.83 7.62 -22.78
N LEU A 328 -35.60 7.44 -21.71
CA LEU A 328 -36.36 6.22 -21.42
C LEU A 328 -37.85 6.54 -21.30
N TYR A 329 -38.68 5.65 -21.84
CA TYR A 329 -40.13 5.79 -21.83
C TYR A 329 -40.81 4.41 -21.82
N ASP A 330 -41.44 4.08 -20.70
CA ASP A 330 -42.05 2.77 -20.48
C ASP A 330 -43.55 2.71 -20.78
N GLY A 331 -44.18 3.85 -21.12
CA GLY A 331 -45.60 3.92 -21.46
C GLY A 331 -46.00 2.95 -22.59
N TRP A 332 -45.10 2.64 -23.52
CA TRP A 332 -45.35 1.69 -24.61
C TRP A 332 -45.13 0.21 -24.26
N ASN A 333 -44.57 -0.08 -23.09
CA ASN A 333 -44.26 -1.44 -22.62
C ASN A 333 -45.27 -1.94 -21.56
N LEU A 334 -46.34 -1.18 -21.26
CA LEU A 334 -47.33 -1.50 -20.21
C LEU A 334 -48.17 -2.74 -20.49
N HIS A 335 -48.31 -3.15 -21.76
CA HIS A 335 -48.94 -4.41 -22.13
C HIS A 335 -48.30 -5.63 -21.44
N ARG A 336 -47.01 -5.58 -21.09
CA ARG A 336 -46.30 -6.63 -20.33
C ARG A 336 -46.80 -6.77 -18.90
N LEU A 337 -47.46 -5.73 -18.38
CA LEU A 337 -48.07 -5.67 -17.05
C LEU A 337 -49.61 -5.76 -17.13
N CYS A 338 -50.17 -6.23 -18.25
CA CYS A 338 -51.61 -6.29 -18.51
C CYS A 338 -52.31 -4.91 -18.45
N LYS A 339 -51.58 -3.81 -18.67
CA LYS A 339 -52.11 -2.44 -18.69
C LYS A 339 -52.14 -1.88 -20.12
N GLN A 340 -52.99 -0.88 -20.35
CA GLN A 340 -53.05 -0.18 -21.63
C GLN A 340 -51.79 0.65 -21.85
N ASN A 341 -51.20 0.56 -23.05
CA ASN A 341 -50.06 1.40 -23.40
C ASN A 341 -50.46 2.88 -23.44
N ILE A 342 -49.60 3.74 -22.90
CA ILE A 342 -49.71 5.19 -22.94
C ILE A 342 -48.77 5.68 -24.04
N ALA A 343 -49.27 6.51 -24.94
CA ALA A 343 -48.46 7.13 -25.98
C ALA A 343 -47.75 8.36 -25.43
N ILE A 344 -46.50 8.58 -25.83
CA ILE A 344 -45.77 9.81 -25.54
C ILE A 344 -46.55 11.00 -26.14
N THR A 345 -46.65 12.10 -25.41
CA THR A 345 -47.40 13.27 -25.87
C THR A 345 -46.57 14.13 -26.83
N GLN A 346 -47.23 14.94 -27.66
CA GLN A 346 -46.52 15.88 -28.53
C GLN A 346 -45.70 16.90 -27.73
N GLN A 347 -46.22 17.36 -26.59
CA GLN A 347 -45.51 18.28 -25.70
C GLN A 347 -44.21 17.66 -25.17
N GLN A 348 -44.23 16.36 -24.82
CA GLN A 348 -43.03 15.64 -24.43
C GLN A 348 -42.03 15.52 -25.58
N ILE A 349 -42.50 15.18 -26.79
CA ILE A 349 -41.64 15.12 -27.98
C ILE A 349 -40.96 16.48 -28.24
N ASP A 350 -41.71 17.57 -28.18
CA ASP A 350 -41.19 18.91 -28.41
C ASP A 350 -40.10 19.28 -27.40
N GLN A 351 -40.33 18.97 -26.11
CA GLN A 351 -39.34 19.19 -25.05
C GLN A 351 -38.10 18.32 -25.21
N ILE A 352 -38.25 17.03 -25.55
CA ILE A 352 -37.12 16.11 -25.81
C ILE A 352 -36.29 16.60 -27.01
N CYS A 353 -36.95 17.04 -28.08
CA CYS A 353 -36.26 17.62 -29.24
C CYS A 353 -35.53 18.91 -28.88
N LYS A 354 -36.14 19.79 -28.08
CA LYS A 354 -35.50 21.00 -27.55
C LYS A 354 -34.27 20.62 -26.72
N TYR A 355 -34.41 19.70 -25.77
CA TYR A 355 -33.32 19.20 -24.94
C TYR A 355 -32.15 18.65 -25.77
N GLY A 356 -32.44 17.76 -26.72
CA GLY A 356 -31.41 17.17 -27.59
C GLY A 356 -30.63 18.22 -28.37
N LYS A 357 -31.32 19.25 -28.91
CA LYS A 357 -30.69 20.34 -29.68
C LYS A 357 -29.78 21.23 -28.82
N PHE A 358 -30.20 21.56 -27.60
CA PHE A 358 -29.50 22.54 -26.76
C PHE A 358 -28.48 21.93 -25.78
N CYS A 359 -28.69 20.69 -25.34
CA CYS A 359 -27.90 20.07 -24.28
C CYS A 359 -27.09 18.84 -24.73
N CYS A 360 -27.37 18.27 -25.90
CA CYS A 360 -26.78 16.98 -26.33
C CYS A 360 -26.24 17.01 -27.76
N ASP A 361 -25.83 18.18 -28.27
CA ASP A 361 -25.30 18.35 -29.63
C ASP A 361 -26.19 17.75 -30.73
N GLY A 362 -27.50 17.72 -30.50
CA GLY A 362 -28.50 17.20 -31.42
C GLY A 362 -28.65 15.68 -31.45
N ILE A 363 -27.95 14.90 -30.61
CA ILE A 363 -28.02 13.42 -30.59
C ILE A 363 -28.51 12.91 -29.24
N LEU A 364 -29.54 12.06 -29.26
CA LEU A 364 -30.12 11.41 -28.09
C LEU A 364 -30.05 9.88 -28.22
N LEU A 365 -29.91 9.19 -27.08
CA LEU A 365 -29.94 7.74 -26.98
C LEU A 365 -31.35 7.32 -26.52
N LEU A 366 -32.08 6.60 -27.35
CA LEU A 366 -33.47 6.22 -27.05
C LEU A 366 -33.57 4.76 -26.59
N GLY A 367 -34.38 4.55 -25.54
CA GLY A 367 -34.75 3.25 -25.01
C GLY A 367 -33.60 2.49 -24.33
N TYR A 368 -33.89 1.27 -23.88
CA TYR A 368 -32.91 0.40 -23.21
C TYR A 368 -31.74 0.01 -24.13
N SER A 369 -32.00 -0.08 -25.43
CA SER A 369 -30.97 -0.36 -26.44
C SER A 369 -30.04 0.84 -26.73
N ARG A 370 -30.32 2.02 -26.15
CA ARG A 370 -29.53 3.25 -26.30
C ARG A 370 -29.26 3.60 -27.76
N LYS A 371 -30.27 3.46 -28.63
CA LYS A 371 -30.12 3.73 -30.06
C LYS A 371 -29.89 5.23 -30.28
N PRO A 372 -28.81 5.65 -30.96
CA PRO A 372 -28.57 7.05 -31.26
C PRO A 372 -29.55 7.55 -32.33
N VAL A 373 -30.27 8.62 -32.01
CA VAL A 373 -31.25 9.28 -32.89
C VAL A 373 -31.07 10.78 -32.78
N SER A 374 -31.02 11.49 -33.90
CA SER A 374 -30.93 12.95 -33.89
C SER A 374 -32.26 13.58 -33.48
N ALA A 375 -32.22 14.73 -32.80
CA ALA A 375 -33.41 15.47 -32.39
C ALA A 375 -34.31 15.82 -33.60
N ALA A 376 -33.70 16.22 -34.72
CA ALA A 376 -34.44 16.49 -35.97
C ALA A 376 -35.14 15.23 -36.52
N ARG A 377 -34.54 14.05 -36.35
CA ARG A 377 -35.16 12.80 -36.77
C ARG A 377 -36.34 12.43 -35.88
N ILE A 378 -36.25 12.68 -34.57
CA ILE A 378 -37.37 12.45 -33.63
C ILE A 378 -38.58 13.31 -34.05
N GLU A 379 -38.35 14.58 -34.34
CA GLU A 379 -39.37 15.56 -34.76
C GLU A 379 -40.12 15.14 -36.05
N MET A 380 -39.43 14.46 -36.98
CA MET A 380 -39.99 14.01 -38.26
C MET A 380 -40.53 12.57 -38.23
N THR A 381 -40.44 11.86 -37.11
CA THR A 381 -40.80 10.44 -37.02
C THR A 381 -42.21 10.27 -36.46
N ASP A 382 -43.05 9.52 -37.18
CA ASP A 382 -44.39 9.14 -36.68
C ASP A 382 -44.33 8.33 -35.38
N LEU A 383 -45.34 8.49 -34.52
CA LEU A 383 -45.43 7.82 -33.21
C LEU A 383 -45.23 6.28 -33.28
N SER A 384 -45.75 5.63 -34.32
CA SER A 384 -45.62 4.18 -34.52
C SER A 384 -44.18 3.73 -34.75
N MET A 385 -43.38 4.56 -35.42
CA MET A 385 -41.96 4.34 -35.67
C MET A 385 -41.12 4.76 -34.46
N LEU A 386 -41.52 5.83 -33.77
CA LEU A 386 -40.85 6.28 -32.54
C LEU A 386 -40.93 5.19 -31.45
N LYS A 387 -42.08 4.52 -31.33
CA LYS A 387 -42.31 3.39 -30.42
C LYS A 387 -41.23 2.30 -30.52
N ARG A 388 -40.77 1.97 -31.73
CA ARG A 388 -39.74 0.93 -31.96
C ARG A 388 -38.38 1.23 -31.34
N TYR A 389 -38.10 2.48 -30.98
CA TYR A 389 -36.86 2.83 -30.28
C TYR A 389 -36.92 2.51 -28.78
N PHE A 390 -38.11 2.42 -28.20
CA PHE A 390 -38.33 2.23 -26.76
C PHE A 390 -38.91 0.84 -26.41
N GLU A 391 -39.36 0.08 -27.40
CA GLU A 391 -39.71 -1.32 -27.22
C GLU A 391 -38.48 -2.13 -26.79
N LEU A 392 -38.67 -2.93 -25.74
CA LEU A 392 -37.67 -3.82 -25.14
C LEU A 392 -37.45 -5.10 -25.94
#